data_AF-A0A9D3MC53-F1
#
_entry.id   AF-A0A9D3MC53-F1
#
_cell.length_a   1.000
_cell.length_b   1.000
_cell.length_c   1.000
_cell.angle_alpha   90.00
_cell.angle_beta   90.00
_cell.angle_gamma   90.00
#
_symmetry.space_group_name_H-M   'P 1'
#
loop_
_entity.id
_entity.type
_entity.pdbx_description
1 polymer ?
#
loop_
_entity_poly.entity_id
_entity_poly.type
_entity_poly.pdbx_seq_one_letter_code
_entity_poly.pdbx_strand_id
1 'polypeptide(L)'
;MGTHNSDEHPMLEESVFHLENVLPKQLPSVSEIEHTDELNTSGNNTAGVKMDSFMHLLEKLGLSGSYPKKMTKKDVLVINSLSLSINEPTTEKELSNLYLYKLMILDYQARYLCVKPEAGSMSLNDGGVTAEDDEDFFDIGDKSTQSVSSKKEQIHPMDIHMAIFHCSNDFLRQYIFTKLSASQFGLPILVPSPCTEEVEFPLWALRHISRSWQSKNGSTSGKYNNRQMFNTPVPIVSFIRLGSSNYNSKSQILNGVISKQRHSVFFHRHCRGSTSNSLLMNGVVEIAWYCPGGKKDDIFDDCVAFLNLHGDAAEHPKQLEFLQAVSTVNVLLLSEHAMSEAAKKISQELCKSPVPLICLFSGKEHIQQSKNPRTVRIAAKNRNQAELTDELTSQIKQCICLNKQTTSLEGCSTAARKLQFKVDEDNKSCQDAYSQAKKLTCLLKKGNVPTLKERFLPLQGELWHDWCIKDKEQYRLRVKERESLEQQLSRISAEMKHIRLRQLKTPLK
;
A
#
# COMPACT_ATOMS: atom_id res chain seq x y z
N MET A 1 31.49 -24.23 -39.89
CA MET A 1 32.41 -25.26 -39.37
C MET A 1 32.89 -24.81 -38.00
N GLY A 2 32.65 -25.63 -36.98
CA GLY A 2 32.99 -25.34 -35.59
C GLY A 2 31.82 -25.65 -34.65
N THR A 3 31.45 -26.92 -34.55
CA THR A 3 30.50 -27.48 -33.58
C THR A 3 31.11 -27.47 -32.18
N HIS A 4 30.50 -26.79 -31.22
CA HIS A 4 30.78 -26.98 -29.79
C HIS A 4 29.84 -28.06 -29.25
N ASN A 5 30.39 -29.24 -28.99
CA ASN A 5 29.74 -30.26 -28.17
C ASN A 5 29.67 -29.76 -26.73
N SER A 6 28.47 -29.70 -26.19
CA SER A 6 28.18 -29.63 -24.77
C SER A 6 28.22 -31.05 -24.20
N ASP A 7 29.40 -31.49 -23.74
CA ASP A 7 29.49 -32.65 -22.85
C ASP A 7 29.10 -32.19 -21.44
N GLU A 8 27.84 -32.40 -21.09
CA GLU A 8 27.34 -32.31 -19.71
C GLU A 8 27.96 -33.45 -18.90
N HIS A 9 28.72 -33.09 -17.85
CA HIS A 9 29.34 -34.03 -16.93
C HIS A 9 28.26 -34.67 -16.01
N PRO A 10 28.20 -36.00 -15.87
CA PRO A 10 27.17 -36.72 -15.08
C PRO A 10 27.32 -36.60 -13.55
N MET A 11 28.26 -35.79 -13.05
CA MET A 11 28.52 -35.65 -11.61
C MET A 11 27.53 -34.72 -10.87
N LEU A 12 26.77 -33.89 -11.60
CA LEU A 12 25.77 -32.99 -11.00
C LEU A 12 24.44 -33.71 -10.69
N GLU A 13 24.04 -34.70 -11.50
CA GLU A 13 22.82 -35.48 -11.25
C GLU A 13 22.95 -36.41 -10.03
N GLU A 14 24.10 -37.07 -9.85
CA GLU A 14 24.34 -37.91 -8.65
C GLU A 14 24.39 -37.10 -7.34
N SER A 15 24.82 -35.84 -7.42
CA SER A 15 24.90 -34.94 -6.26
C SER A 15 23.52 -34.48 -5.77
N VAL A 16 22.57 -34.28 -6.71
CA VAL A 16 21.18 -33.91 -6.39
C VAL A 16 20.42 -35.14 -5.86
N PHE A 17 20.66 -36.32 -6.43
CA PHE A 17 20.02 -37.57 -6.01
C PHE A 17 20.40 -38.00 -4.58
N HIS A 18 21.60 -37.66 -4.11
CA HIS A 18 22.02 -37.94 -2.73
C HIS A 18 21.52 -36.91 -1.70
N LEU A 19 21.19 -35.68 -2.11
CA LEU A 19 20.64 -34.64 -1.22
C LEU A 19 19.16 -34.83 -0.92
N GLU A 20 18.39 -35.42 -1.84
CA GLU A 20 16.96 -35.73 -1.61
C GLU A 20 16.73 -36.86 -0.59
N ASN A 21 17.74 -37.73 -0.38
CA ASN A 21 17.62 -38.91 0.48
C ASN A 21 18.09 -38.71 1.93
N VAL A 22 18.57 -37.52 2.31
CA VAL A 22 19.12 -37.24 3.66
C VAL A 22 18.25 -36.27 4.48
N LEU A 23 17.15 -35.77 3.93
CA LEU A 23 16.18 -34.99 4.70
C LEU A 23 15.17 -35.92 5.41
N PRO A 24 15.01 -35.84 6.75
CA PRO A 24 13.92 -36.54 7.41
C PRO A 24 12.57 -35.99 6.91
N LYS A 25 11.81 -36.81 6.20
CA LYS A 25 10.40 -36.57 5.85
C LYS A 25 9.53 -36.63 7.11
N GLN A 26 9.56 -35.58 7.93
CA GLN A 26 8.54 -35.34 8.94
C GLN A 26 8.32 -33.83 9.12
N LEU A 27 7.35 -33.30 8.38
CA LEU A 27 6.50 -32.23 8.87
C LEU A 27 5.06 -32.78 8.83
N PRO A 28 4.32 -32.78 9.95
CA PRO A 28 2.92 -33.13 9.90
C PRO A 28 2.18 -32.09 9.05
N SER A 29 1.41 -32.58 8.08
CA SER A 29 0.36 -31.82 7.42
C SER A 29 -0.60 -31.31 8.50
N VAL A 30 -0.59 -30.01 8.74
CA VAL A 30 -1.62 -29.39 9.57
C VAL A 30 -2.92 -29.46 8.78
N SER A 31 -3.80 -30.30 9.30
CA SER A 31 -5.17 -30.57 8.91
C SER A 31 -6.00 -29.29 8.78
N GLU A 32 -6.89 -29.36 7.79
CA GLU A 32 -8.21 -28.72 7.69
C GLU A 32 -8.67 -28.05 8.99
N ILE A 33 -8.83 -26.73 8.92
CA ILE A 33 -9.69 -26.00 9.84
C ILE A 33 -11.05 -25.97 9.15
N GLU A 34 -11.92 -26.91 9.51
CA GLU A 34 -13.35 -26.73 9.35
C GLU A 34 -13.77 -25.59 10.28
N HIS A 35 -14.16 -24.45 9.71
CA HIS A 35 -14.98 -23.48 10.41
C HIS A 35 -16.44 -23.83 10.15
N THR A 36 -17.12 -24.28 11.20
CA THR A 36 -18.57 -24.35 11.25
C THR A 36 -19.12 -22.92 11.29
N ASP A 37 -19.70 -22.48 10.17
CA ASP A 37 -20.52 -21.27 10.13
C ASP A 37 -21.90 -21.58 10.70
N GLU A 38 -22.12 -21.25 11.98
CA GLU A 38 -23.48 -21.05 12.49
C GLU A 38 -23.99 -19.68 12.01
N LEU A 39 -24.68 -19.70 10.87
CA LEU A 39 -25.49 -18.60 10.36
C LEU A 39 -26.69 -18.36 11.30
N ASN A 40 -26.50 -17.51 12.31
CA ASN A 40 -27.63 -16.84 12.94
C ASN A 40 -28.06 -15.65 12.08
N THR A 41 -29.03 -15.91 11.20
CA THR A 41 -29.73 -14.90 10.41
C THR A 41 -30.65 -14.07 11.30
N SER A 42 -30.26 -12.82 11.57
CA SER A 42 -31.21 -11.70 11.69
C SER A 42 -30.48 -10.35 11.60
N GLY A 43 -30.29 -9.86 10.38
CA GLY A 43 -29.90 -8.47 10.13
C GLY A 43 -29.27 -8.21 8.77
N ASN A 44 -29.82 -7.23 8.05
CA ASN A 44 -29.18 -6.42 7.00
C ASN A 44 -29.18 -6.95 5.54
N ASN A 45 -30.30 -6.73 4.85
CA ASN A 45 -30.41 -6.78 3.38
C ASN A 45 -29.34 -5.94 2.65
N THR A 46 -28.75 -4.93 3.29
CA THR A 46 -27.68 -4.08 2.72
C THR A 46 -26.31 -4.74 2.70
N ALA A 47 -25.99 -5.62 3.66
CA ALA A 47 -24.72 -6.33 3.70
C ALA A 47 -24.63 -7.38 2.58
N GLY A 48 -25.74 -8.09 2.32
CA GLY A 48 -25.86 -9.05 1.22
C GLY A 48 -25.62 -8.40 -0.15
N VAL A 49 -26.27 -7.27 -0.43
CA VAL A 49 -26.13 -6.55 -1.71
C VAL A 49 -24.70 -6.05 -1.95
N LYS A 50 -24.00 -5.59 -0.89
CA LYS A 50 -22.61 -5.13 -1.00
C LYS A 50 -21.66 -6.30 -1.27
N MET A 51 -21.91 -7.45 -0.64
CA MET A 51 -21.16 -8.69 -0.87
C MET A 51 -21.31 -9.17 -2.31
N ASP A 52 -22.53 -9.20 -2.85
CA ASP A 52 -22.79 -9.63 -4.23
C ASP A 52 -22.09 -8.71 -5.24
N SER A 53 -22.16 -7.41 -5.02
CA SER A 53 -21.47 -6.40 -5.84
C SER A 53 -19.95 -6.59 -5.80
N PHE A 54 -19.39 -6.93 -4.64
CA PHE A 54 -17.95 -7.19 -4.49
C PHE A 54 -17.53 -8.48 -5.19
N MET A 55 -18.29 -9.57 -5.05
CA MET A 55 -18.01 -10.83 -5.73
C MET A 55 -18.08 -10.68 -7.25
N HIS A 56 -19.06 -9.92 -7.77
CA HIS A 56 -19.16 -9.59 -9.18
C HIS A 56 -17.96 -8.76 -9.69
N LEU A 57 -17.46 -7.82 -8.89
CA LEU A 57 -16.21 -7.10 -9.20
C LEU A 57 -15.00 -8.06 -9.29
N LEU A 58 -14.88 -9.00 -8.35
CA LEU A 58 -13.80 -9.99 -8.38
C LEU A 58 -13.87 -10.89 -9.62
N GLU A 59 -15.07 -11.28 -10.06
CA GLU A 59 -15.26 -12.06 -11.27
C GLU A 59 -14.81 -11.30 -12.52
N LYS A 60 -15.21 -10.03 -12.64
CA LYS A 60 -14.77 -9.13 -13.72
C LYS A 60 -13.26 -8.98 -13.79
N LEU A 61 -12.60 -8.89 -12.63
CA LEU A 61 -11.14 -8.76 -12.52
C LEU A 61 -10.38 -10.08 -12.61
N GLY A 62 -11.07 -11.22 -12.69
CA GLY A 62 -10.45 -12.55 -12.69
C GLY A 62 -9.83 -12.95 -11.34
N LEU A 63 -10.28 -12.38 -10.23
CA LEU A 63 -9.70 -12.52 -8.89
C LEU A 63 -10.49 -13.45 -7.95
N SER A 64 -11.63 -13.99 -8.36
CA SER A 64 -12.51 -14.79 -7.49
C SER A 64 -11.81 -15.98 -6.81
N GLY A 65 -10.94 -16.70 -7.53
CA GLY A 65 -10.18 -17.83 -6.98
C GLY A 65 -9.08 -17.43 -5.98
N SER A 66 -8.66 -16.16 -5.99
CA SER A 66 -7.62 -15.63 -5.10
C SER A 66 -8.19 -15.08 -3.79
N TYR A 67 -9.51 -14.96 -3.67
CA TYR A 67 -10.17 -14.50 -2.47
C TYR A 67 -10.50 -15.67 -1.52
N PRO A 68 -10.43 -15.48 -0.19
CA PRO A 68 -9.76 -14.39 0.54
C PRO A 68 -8.26 -14.66 0.74
N LYS A 69 -7.40 -13.64 0.62
CA LYS A 69 -5.96 -13.68 0.95
C LYS A 69 -5.15 -14.87 0.37
N LYS A 70 -5.51 -15.42 -0.79
CA LYS A 70 -4.79 -16.56 -1.41
C LYS A 70 -3.67 -16.14 -2.36
N MET A 71 -3.69 -14.90 -2.86
CA MET A 71 -2.67 -14.40 -3.78
C MET A 71 -1.35 -14.17 -3.04
N THR A 72 -0.27 -14.70 -3.59
CA THR A 72 1.06 -14.68 -2.99
C THR A 72 2.05 -13.84 -3.79
N LYS A 73 3.20 -13.53 -3.17
CA LYS A 73 4.29 -12.83 -3.85
C LYS A 73 4.82 -13.59 -5.07
N LYS A 74 4.76 -14.93 -5.08
CA LYS A 74 5.22 -15.73 -6.21
C LYS A 74 4.39 -15.46 -7.45
N ASP A 75 3.08 -15.33 -7.29
CA ASP A 75 2.12 -15.09 -8.39
C ASP A 75 2.37 -13.75 -9.09
N VAL A 76 2.90 -12.76 -8.37
CA VAL A 76 3.19 -11.41 -8.90
C VAL A 76 4.59 -11.29 -9.50
N LEU A 77 5.56 -12.08 -9.01
CA LEU A 77 6.94 -12.04 -9.48
C LEU A 77 7.21 -12.93 -10.71
N VAL A 78 6.19 -13.64 -11.22
CA VAL A 78 6.31 -14.35 -12.49
C VAL A 78 6.44 -13.31 -13.60
N ILE A 79 7.53 -13.38 -14.37
CA ILE A 79 7.72 -12.62 -15.61
C ILE A 79 6.71 -13.18 -16.61
N ASN A 80 5.50 -12.62 -16.62
CA ASN A 80 4.45 -13.01 -17.55
C ASN A 80 4.67 -12.30 -18.90
N SER A 81 4.26 -12.93 -20.01
CA SER A 81 4.28 -12.37 -21.36
C SER A 81 3.55 -11.01 -21.45
N LEU A 82 2.65 -10.71 -20.51
CA LEU A 82 2.02 -9.40 -20.27
C LEU A 82 3.04 -8.26 -20.08
N SER A 83 4.25 -8.54 -19.60
CA SER A 83 5.33 -7.56 -19.45
C SER A 83 5.87 -7.03 -20.78
N LEU A 84 5.64 -7.74 -21.89
CA LEU A 84 6.20 -7.43 -23.20
C LEU A 84 5.19 -6.81 -24.18
N SER A 85 3.87 -6.91 -23.93
CA SER A 85 2.86 -6.65 -24.96
C SER A 85 1.74 -5.67 -24.62
N ILE A 86 1.46 -5.36 -23.34
CA ILE A 86 0.25 -4.59 -22.98
C ILE A 86 0.61 -3.23 -22.37
N ASN A 87 0.58 -2.19 -23.21
CA ASN A 87 0.60 -0.80 -22.76
C ASN A 87 -0.79 -0.30 -22.32
N GLU A 88 -1.87 -0.85 -22.89
CA GLU A 88 -3.26 -0.46 -22.61
C GLU A 88 -4.15 -1.70 -22.42
N PRO A 89 -5.02 -1.73 -21.38
CA PRO A 89 -5.87 -2.89 -21.10
C PRO A 89 -6.97 -3.02 -22.14
N THR A 90 -7.13 -4.22 -22.70
CA THR A 90 -8.21 -4.52 -23.67
C THR A 90 -9.42 -5.15 -22.99
N THR A 91 -9.20 -5.90 -21.91
CA THR A 91 -10.25 -6.57 -21.14
C THR A 91 -10.22 -6.18 -19.66
N GLU A 92 -11.36 -6.29 -18.97
CA GLU A 92 -11.45 -6.01 -17.53
C GLU A 92 -10.60 -6.99 -16.70
N LYS A 93 -10.43 -8.24 -17.16
CA LYS A 93 -9.61 -9.26 -16.49
C LYS A 93 -8.11 -8.93 -16.51
N GLU A 94 -7.64 -8.22 -17.54
CA GLU A 94 -6.23 -7.79 -17.63
C GLU A 94 -5.88 -6.67 -16.64
N LEU A 95 -6.87 -5.92 -16.14
CA LEU A 95 -6.65 -4.77 -15.27
C LEU A 95 -5.90 -5.13 -13.99
N SER A 96 -6.21 -6.27 -13.38
CA SER A 96 -5.60 -6.70 -12.11
C SER A 96 -4.10 -6.99 -12.29
N ASN A 97 -3.74 -7.75 -13.34
CA ASN A 97 -2.37 -8.07 -13.67
C ASN A 97 -1.58 -6.84 -14.15
N LEU A 98 -2.20 -5.98 -14.97
CA LEU A 98 -1.56 -4.75 -15.45
C LEU A 98 -1.31 -3.77 -14.30
N TYR A 99 -2.24 -3.65 -13.35
CA TYR A 99 -2.06 -2.87 -12.13
C TYR A 99 -0.84 -3.35 -11.33
N LEU A 100 -0.78 -4.66 -11.07
CA LEU A 100 0.33 -5.27 -10.33
C LEU A 100 1.65 -5.04 -11.06
N TYR A 101 1.70 -5.29 -12.37
CA TYR A 101 2.89 -5.07 -13.20
C TYR A 101 3.36 -3.62 -13.13
N LYS A 102 2.48 -2.66 -13.42
CA LYS A 102 2.79 -1.22 -13.36
C LYS A 102 3.26 -0.79 -11.98
N LEU A 103 2.63 -1.29 -10.92
CA LEU A 103 3.06 -1.04 -9.55
C LEU A 103 4.46 -1.64 -9.27
N MET A 104 4.77 -2.83 -9.79
CA MET A 104 6.07 -3.47 -9.60
C MET A 104 7.22 -2.70 -10.24
N ILE A 105 6.98 -2.14 -11.43
CA ILE A 105 7.93 -1.27 -12.16
C ILE A 105 7.88 0.20 -11.70
N LEU A 106 7.10 0.51 -10.66
CA LEU A 106 6.95 1.85 -10.08
C LEU A 106 6.36 2.90 -11.04
N ASP A 107 5.55 2.46 -12.00
CA ASP A 107 4.84 3.37 -12.91
C ASP A 107 3.75 4.14 -12.14
N TYR A 108 3.84 5.48 -12.14
CA TYR A 108 2.89 6.37 -11.49
C TYR A 108 1.49 6.30 -12.12
N GLN A 109 1.34 5.71 -13.32
CA GLN A 109 0.06 5.53 -13.98
C GLN A 109 -0.75 4.35 -13.44
N ALA A 110 -0.17 3.52 -12.56
CA ALA A 110 -0.84 2.33 -12.01
C ALA A 110 -2.21 2.65 -11.36
N ARG A 111 -2.37 3.82 -10.74
CA ARG A 111 -3.63 4.24 -10.10
C ARG A 111 -4.69 4.80 -11.04
N TYR A 112 -4.39 4.95 -12.33
CA TYR A 112 -5.29 5.56 -13.32
C TYR A 112 -5.73 4.58 -14.41
N LEU A 113 -5.61 3.27 -14.13
CA LEU A 113 -5.95 2.23 -15.09
C LEU A 113 -7.45 2.13 -15.28
N CYS A 114 -7.86 2.21 -16.54
CA CYS A 114 -9.24 2.10 -16.95
C CYS A 114 -9.29 1.48 -18.35
N VAL A 115 -10.28 0.61 -18.62
CA VAL A 115 -10.55 0.15 -19.99
C VAL A 115 -11.11 1.34 -20.75
N LYS A 116 -10.52 1.67 -21.90
CA LYS A 116 -11.07 2.72 -22.78
C LYS A 116 -12.38 2.19 -23.36
N PRO A 117 -13.47 2.96 -23.35
CA PRO A 117 -14.62 2.60 -24.16
C PRO A 117 -14.17 2.57 -25.62
N GLU A 118 -14.54 1.52 -26.36
CA GLU A 118 -14.37 1.51 -27.81
C GLU A 118 -15.01 2.79 -28.33
N ALA A 119 -14.20 3.69 -28.89
CA ALA A 119 -14.72 4.78 -29.66
C ALA A 119 -15.42 4.12 -30.84
N GLY A 120 -16.75 4.02 -30.78
CA GLY A 120 -17.53 3.69 -31.95
C GLY A 120 -17.03 4.62 -33.05
N SER A 121 -16.61 4.06 -34.19
CA SER A 121 -16.15 4.88 -35.30
C SER A 121 -17.29 5.83 -35.63
N MET A 122 -17.19 7.09 -35.20
CA MET A 122 -17.84 8.16 -35.94
C MET A 122 -17.05 8.21 -37.23
N SER A 123 -17.44 7.36 -38.18
CA SER A 123 -17.23 7.65 -39.58
C SER A 123 -17.91 9.00 -39.76
N LEU A 124 -17.11 10.06 -39.86
CA LEU A 124 -17.56 11.27 -40.51
C LEU A 124 -17.85 10.83 -41.94
N ASN A 125 -19.07 10.38 -42.18
CA ASN A 125 -19.54 10.10 -43.51
C ASN A 125 -19.45 11.44 -44.24
N ASP A 126 -18.43 11.55 -45.10
CA ASP A 126 -18.36 12.54 -46.16
C ASP A 126 -19.46 12.18 -47.17
N GLY A 127 -20.70 12.47 -46.78
CA GLY A 127 -21.91 12.33 -47.57
C GLY A 127 -22.55 13.69 -47.63
N GLY A 128 -22.35 14.39 -48.75
CA GLY A 128 -22.79 15.76 -48.95
C GLY A 128 -24.23 16.00 -48.52
N VAL A 129 -24.40 16.92 -47.58
CA VAL A 129 -25.70 17.49 -47.23
C VAL A 129 -25.68 18.94 -47.70
N THR A 130 -26.54 19.24 -48.65
CA THR A 130 -26.89 20.60 -49.08
C THR A 130 -27.24 21.44 -47.86
N ALA A 131 -26.58 22.58 -47.73
CA ALA A 131 -26.86 23.58 -46.72
C ALA A 131 -28.30 24.05 -46.84
N GLU A 132 -29.14 23.72 -45.85
CA GLU A 132 -30.34 24.44 -45.41
C GLU A 132 -31.01 23.62 -44.30
N ASP A 133 -30.38 23.60 -43.12
CA ASP A 133 -31.04 23.29 -41.84
C ASP A 133 -30.29 24.12 -40.78
N ASP A 134 -30.88 25.24 -40.36
CA ASP A 134 -30.44 26.02 -39.20
C ASP A 134 -30.74 25.17 -37.94
N GLU A 135 -29.91 24.16 -37.67
CA GLU A 135 -29.85 23.57 -36.33
C GLU A 135 -29.30 24.64 -35.39
N ASP A 136 -30.18 25.16 -34.53
CA ASP A 136 -29.82 26.16 -33.54
C ASP A 136 -28.74 25.57 -32.63
N PHE A 137 -27.51 26.10 -32.73
CA PHE A 137 -26.34 25.64 -31.97
C PHE A 137 -26.57 25.66 -30.44
N PHE A 138 -27.60 26.40 -30.01
CA PHE A 138 -28.03 26.53 -28.63
C PHE A 138 -29.28 25.71 -28.26
N ASP A 139 -29.92 24.99 -29.20
CA ASP A 139 -31.01 24.07 -28.90
C ASP A 139 -30.44 22.75 -28.36
N ILE A 140 -30.13 22.75 -27.07
CA ILE A 140 -29.91 21.53 -26.30
C ILE A 140 -31.29 20.90 -26.10
N GLY A 141 -31.82 20.30 -27.16
CA GLY A 141 -33.14 19.72 -27.19
C GLY A 141 -33.35 18.82 -25.97
N ASP A 142 -34.31 19.20 -25.13
CA ASP A 142 -34.73 18.46 -23.93
C ASP A 142 -35.55 17.23 -24.37
N LYS A 143 -34.93 16.36 -25.17
CA LYS A 143 -35.49 15.05 -25.54
C LYS A 143 -35.22 14.11 -24.38
N SER A 144 -36.12 14.18 -23.40
CA SER A 144 -36.35 13.11 -22.45
C SER A 144 -36.44 11.76 -23.18
N THR A 145 -35.65 10.80 -22.70
CA THR A 145 -35.80 9.35 -22.91
C THR A 145 -35.71 8.85 -24.36
N GLN A 146 -34.52 8.93 -24.95
CA GLN A 146 -34.00 7.76 -25.66
C GLN A 146 -32.81 7.22 -24.88
N SER A 147 -32.96 6.01 -24.36
CA SER A 147 -31.94 5.24 -23.68
C SER A 147 -30.66 5.22 -24.53
N VAL A 148 -29.71 6.09 -24.18
CA VAL A 148 -28.31 5.86 -24.55
C VAL A 148 -27.99 4.47 -24.04
N SER A 149 -27.74 3.57 -24.97
CA SER A 149 -27.39 2.18 -24.74
C SER A 149 -26.50 2.04 -23.51
N SER A 150 -26.84 1.09 -22.65
CA SER A 150 -26.16 0.75 -21.40
C SER A 150 -24.65 0.96 -21.46
N LYS A 151 -24.18 2.14 -21.02
CA LYS A 151 -22.75 2.39 -20.81
C LYS A 151 -22.30 1.33 -19.82
N LYS A 152 -21.50 0.35 -20.26
CA LYS A 152 -20.90 -0.65 -19.37
C LYS A 152 -20.29 0.10 -18.20
N GLU A 153 -20.73 -0.23 -16.98
CA GLU A 153 -20.23 0.42 -15.77
C GLU A 153 -18.72 0.20 -15.67
N GLN A 154 -17.97 1.27 -15.89
CA GLN A 154 -16.52 1.26 -15.85
C GLN A 154 -16.05 1.03 -14.41
N ILE A 155 -15.17 0.06 -14.22
CA ILE A 155 -14.57 -0.24 -12.92
C ILE A 155 -13.75 0.97 -12.45
N HIS A 156 -14.02 1.43 -11.22
CA HIS A 156 -13.25 2.51 -10.62
C HIS A 156 -11.80 2.05 -10.37
N PRO A 157 -10.75 2.80 -10.77
CA PRO A 157 -9.35 2.37 -10.67
C PRO A 157 -8.92 1.96 -9.26
N MET A 158 -9.42 2.67 -8.26
CA MET A 158 -9.13 2.35 -6.86
C MET A 158 -9.84 1.08 -6.35
N ASP A 159 -10.95 0.67 -6.97
CA ASP A 159 -11.59 -0.60 -6.63
C ASP A 159 -10.73 -1.78 -7.11
N ILE A 160 -9.98 -1.63 -8.21
CA ILE A 160 -8.95 -2.59 -8.63
C ILE A 160 -7.89 -2.74 -7.54
N HIS A 161 -7.38 -1.60 -7.03
CA HIS A 161 -6.39 -1.59 -5.96
C HIS A 161 -6.90 -2.30 -4.70
N MET A 162 -8.11 -1.98 -4.25
CA MET A 162 -8.71 -2.57 -3.06
C MET A 162 -9.08 -4.04 -3.24
N ALA A 163 -9.58 -4.44 -4.41
CA ALA A 163 -9.83 -5.85 -4.73
C ALA A 163 -8.56 -6.69 -4.61
N ILE A 164 -7.45 -6.20 -5.20
CA ILE A 164 -6.14 -6.84 -5.07
C ILE A 164 -5.70 -6.91 -3.62
N PHE A 165 -5.90 -5.85 -2.82
CA PHE A 165 -5.60 -5.86 -1.39
C PHE A 165 -6.36 -6.97 -0.65
N HIS A 166 -7.65 -7.16 -0.92
CA HIS A 166 -8.47 -8.20 -0.29
C HIS A 166 -8.09 -9.62 -0.74
N CYS A 167 -7.61 -9.80 -1.97
CA CYS A 167 -7.10 -11.08 -2.47
C CYS A 167 -5.67 -11.41 -2.04
N SER A 168 -4.87 -10.40 -1.67
CA SER A 168 -3.45 -10.55 -1.32
C SER A 168 -3.26 -11.09 0.09
N ASN A 169 -2.34 -12.05 0.25
CA ASN A 169 -1.87 -12.47 1.56
C ASN A 169 -1.00 -11.38 2.23
N ASP A 170 -0.73 -11.54 3.53
CA ASP A 170 -0.09 -10.48 4.31
C ASP A 170 1.35 -10.16 3.85
N PHE A 171 2.08 -11.14 3.30
CA PHE A 171 3.41 -10.91 2.69
C PHE A 171 3.34 -10.12 1.38
N LEU A 172 2.36 -10.41 0.52
CA LEU A 172 2.15 -9.66 -0.71
C LEU A 172 1.65 -8.25 -0.40
N ARG A 173 0.76 -8.08 0.58
CA ARG A 173 0.32 -6.75 1.05
C ARG A 173 1.49 -5.88 1.49
N GLN A 174 2.41 -6.42 2.27
CA GLN A 174 3.64 -5.71 2.67
C GLN A 174 4.49 -5.30 1.46
N TYR A 175 4.59 -6.17 0.44
CA TYR A 175 5.31 -5.86 -0.79
C TYR A 175 4.62 -4.78 -1.62
N ILE A 176 3.29 -4.84 -1.79
CA ILE A 176 2.47 -3.81 -2.46
C ILE A 176 2.64 -2.47 -1.73
N PHE A 177 2.55 -2.43 -0.40
CA PHE A 177 2.72 -1.20 0.38
C PHE A 177 4.10 -0.59 0.19
N THR A 178 5.15 -1.43 0.10
CA THR A 178 6.51 -0.96 -0.21
C THR A 178 6.57 -0.30 -1.59
N LYS A 179 5.91 -0.89 -2.61
CA LYS A 179 5.86 -0.33 -3.96
C LYS A 179 5.04 0.96 -4.04
N LEU A 180 3.87 1.01 -3.40
CA LEU A 180 3.04 2.22 -3.29
C LEU A 180 3.82 3.36 -2.62
N SER A 181 4.52 3.04 -1.54
CA SER A 181 5.35 3.96 -0.79
C SER A 181 6.50 4.52 -1.64
N ALA A 182 7.13 3.68 -2.48
CA ALA A 182 8.17 4.10 -3.42
C ALA A 182 7.62 4.98 -4.55
N SER A 183 6.40 4.72 -5.02
CA SER A 183 5.68 5.55 -6.00
C SER A 183 5.06 6.83 -5.42
N GLN A 184 5.31 7.14 -4.14
CA GLN A 184 4.78 8.31 -3.43
C GLN A 184 3.24 8.37 -3.38
N PHE A 185 2.60 7.21 -3.27
CA PHE A 185 1.15 7.12 -3.10
C PHE A 185 0.73 7.01 -1.64
N GLY A 186 -0.54 7.37 -1.37
CA GLY A 186 -1.20 7.08 -0.09
C GLY A 186 -1.29 5.59 0.20
N LEU A 187 -1.06 5.17 1.44
CA LEU A 187 -1.12 3.78 1.88
C LEU A 187 -2.40 3.54 2.69
N PRO A 188 -3.22 2.52 2.39
CA PRO A 188 -4.40 2.22 3.21
C PRO A 188 -4.00 1.86 4.66
N ILE A 189 -4.49 2.61 5.64
CA ILE A 189 -4.24 2.39 7.08
C ILE A 189 -5.49 1.93 7.82
N LEU A 190 -6.69 2.24 7.31
CA LEU A 190 -7.95 1.63 7.74
C LEU A 190 -8.69 1.15 6.51
N VAL A 191 -9.05 -0.13 6.50
CA VAL A 191 -9.71 -0.78 5.37
C VAL A 191 -11.00 -1.44 5.85
N PRO A 192 -12.18 -0.91 5.50
CA PRO A 192 -13.45 -1.59 5.75
C PRO A 192 -13.51 -2.90 4.98
N SER A 193 -14.03 -3.94 5.59
CA SER A 193 -14.31 -5.18 4.90
C SER A 193 -15.53 -5.03 3.98
N PRO A 194 -15.50 -5.57 2.76
CA PRO A 194 -16.66 -5.56 1.88
C PRO A 194 -17.73 -6.58 2.32
N CYS A 195 -17.32 -7.63 3.05
CA CYS A 195 -18.18 -8.74 3.47
C CYS A 195 -18.63 -8.60 4.93
N THR A 196 -17.84 -7.93 5.75
CA THR A 196 -18.10 -7.74 7.19
C THR A 196 -18.15 -6.25 7.50
N GLU A 197 -18.89 -5.85 8.53
CA GLU A 197 -18.88 -4.44 9.01
C GLU A 197 -17.60 -4.10 9.80
N GLU A 198 -16.61 -4.99 9.79
CA GLU A 198 -15.32 -4.81 10.47
C GLU A 198 -14.39 -3.90 9.66
N VAL A 199 -13.47 -3.24 10.38
CA VAL A 199 -12.39 -2.44 9.79
C VAL A 199 -11.05 -3.07 10.16
N GLU A 200 -10.24 -3.36 9.14
CA GLU A 200 -8.88 -3.89 9.28
C GLU A 200 -7.87 -2.72 9.38
N PHE A 201 -6.92 -2.82 10.30
CA PHE A 201 -5.75 -1.98 10.41
C PHE A 201 -4.52 -2.81 10.01
N PRO A 202 -4.04 -2.70 8.74
CA PRO A 202 -2.98 -3.56 8.20
C PRO A 202 -1.59 -3.11 8.67
N LEU A 203 -1.29 -3.35 9.96
CA LEU A 203 -0.06 -2.93 10.61
C LEU A 203 1.17 -3.66 10.04
N TRP A 204 1.05 -4.96 9.75
CA TRP A 204 2.12 -5.77 9.18
C TRP A 204 2.61 -5.20 7.84
N ALA A 205 1.68 -4.72 7.01
CA ALA A 205 2.00 -4.13 5.71
C ALA A 205 2.80 -2.82 5.83
N LEU A 206 2.64 -2.10 6.94
CA LEU A 206 3.31 -0.82 7.19
C LEU A 206 4.69 -0.97 7.87
N ARG A 207 5.04 -2.15 8.39
CA ARG A 207 6.29 -2.40 9.15
C ARG A 207 7.56 -2.01 8.41
N HIS A 208 7.63 -2.27 7.11
CA HIS A 208 8.84 -2.06 6.30
C HIS A 208 8.94 -0.65 5.71
N ILE A 209 7.96 0.21 5.95
CA ILE A 209 7.96 1.56 5.42
C ILE A 209 9.02 2.40 6.14
N SER A 210 10.04 2.79 5.39
CA SER A 210 11.09 3.71 5.82
C SER A 210 11.04 4.98 5.00
N ARG A 211 11.39 6.10 5.64
CA ARG A 211 11.50 7.41 5.00
C ARG A 211 12.80 8.06 5.40
N SER A 212 13.35 8.84 4.47
CA SER A 212 14.49 9.70 4.72
C SER A 212 14.09 11.16 4.49
N TRP A 213 14.47 12.03 5.43
CA TRP A 213 14.22 13.46 5.32
C TRP A 213 15.28 14.26 6.06
N GLN A 214 15.37 15.55 5.76
CA GLN A 214 16.25 16.50 6.43
C GLN A 214 15.40 17.57 7.11
N SER A 215 15.45 17.64 8.45
CA SER A 215 14.74 18.67 9.20
C SER A 215 15.52 19.98 9.21
N LYS A 216 14.78 21.10 9.15
CA LYS A 216 15.34 22.46 9.27
C LYS A 216 15.73 22.82 10.71
N ASN A 217 15.08 22.23 11.72
CA ASN A 217 15.11 22.71 13.11
C ASN A 217 15.83 21.76 14.10
N GLY A 218 17.00 21.22 13.74
CA GLY A 218 17.78 20.34 14.62
C GLY A 218 19.27 20.67 14.66
N SER A 219 19.95 20.29 15.75
CA SER A 219 21.43 20.30 15.90
C SER A 219 22.17 19.46 14.85
N THR A 220 21.42 18.70 14.05
CA THR A 220 21.87 17.91 12.91
C THR A 220 21.43 18.51 11.56
N SER A 221 21.34 19.84 11.46
CA SER A 221 21.25 20.55 10.18
C SER A 221 22.28 19.97 9.19
N GLY A 222 21.80 19.34 8.11
CA GLY A 222 22.65 18.68 7.10
C GLY A 222 22.66 17.15 7.10
N LYS A 223 22.09 16.47 8.10
CA LYS A 223 22.05 14.98 8.15
C LYS A 223 20.68 14.44 7.75
N TYR A 224 20.66 13.48 6.83
CA TYR A 224 19.46 12.73 6.48
C TYR A 224 19.07 11.79 7.62
N ASN A 225 17.84 11.93 8.11
CA ASN A 225 17.23 11.01 9.06
C ASN A 225 16.58 9.87 8.29
N ASN A 226 17.24 8.72 8.16
CA ASN A 226 16.59 7.51 7.68
C ASN A 226 15.95 6.77 8.85
N ARG A 227 14.62 6.73 8.90
CA ARG A 227 13.87 6.09 9.99
C ARG A 227 12.77 5.19 9.47
N GLN A 228 12.46 4.16 10.24
CA GLN A 228 11.27 3.34 10.04
C GLN A 228 10.05 4.11 10.55
N MET A 229 9.03 4.27 9.71
CA MET A 229 7.84 5.05 10.07
C MET A 229 6.97 4.35 11.12
N PHE A 230 7.16 3.04 11.30
CA PHE A 230 6.45 2.26 12.32
C PHE A 230 6.58 2.88 13.73
N ASN A 231 7.80 3.20 14.16
CA ASN A 231 8.10 3.70 15.51
C ASN A 231 8.50 5.18 15.55
N THR A 232 8.45 5.88 14.41
CA THR A 232 8.77 7.31 14.36
C THR A 232 7.52 8.12 14.72
N PRO A 233 7.54 8.88 15.83
CA PRO A 233 6.45 9.80 16.15
C PRO A 233 6.53 11.01 15.23
N VAL A 234 5.42 11.34 14.58
CA VAL A 234 5.27 12.54 13.72
C VAL A 234 3.92 13.21 13.99
N PRO A 235 3.78 14.52 13.76
CA PRO A 235 2.47 15.16 13.78
C PRO A 235 1.58 14.57 12.68
N ILE A 236 0.30 14.32 13.02
CA ILE A 236 -0.70 13.76 12.10
C ILE A 236 -1.74 14.82 11.77
N VAL A 237 -1.95 15.08 10.48
CA VAL A 237 -3.00 15.97 9.96
C VAL A 237 -4.06 15.14 9.26
N SER A 238 -5.28 15.10 9.80
CA SER A 238 -6.37 14.29 9.22
C SER A 238 -7.35 15.15 8.43
N PHE A 239 -7.62 14.73 7.19
CA PHE A 239 -8.55 15.38 6.28
C PHE A 239 -9.87 14.61 6.22
N ILE A 240 -10.94 15.31 6.58
CA ILE A 240 -12.30 14.76 6.76
C ILE A 240 -13.28 15.59 5.92
N ARG A 241 -14.30 14.96 5.34
CA ARG A 241 -15.39 15.63 4.61
C ARG A 241 -16.72 15.34 5.28
N LEU A 242 -17.59 16.34 5.36
CA LEU A 242 -19.00 16.17 5.70
C LEU A 242 -19.89 16.65 4.55
N GLY A 243 -20.76 15.76 4.08
CA GLY A 243 -21.64 15.98 2.94
C GLY A 243 -20.97 15.73 1.59
N SER A 244 -21.80 15.72 0.54
CA SER A 244 -21.36 15.57 -0.85
C SER A 244 -21.11 16.93 -1.48
N SER A 245 -19.95 17.12 -2.11
CA SER A 245 -19.60 18.35 -2.85
C SER A 245 -19.37 18.03 -4.32
N ASN A 246 -19.87 18.89 -5.20
CA ASN A 246 -19.68 18.74 -6.64
C ASN A 246 -18.40 19.44 -7.14
N TYR A 247 -18.03 20.56 -6.51
CA TYR A 247 -16.98 21.46 -7.01
C TYR A 247 -15.59 21.23 -6.38
N ASN A 248 -15.52 21.00 -5.07
CA ASN A 248 -14.24 20.85 -4.37
C ASN A 248 -14.00 19.39 -3.93
N SER A 249 -12.90 18.79 -4.40
CA SER A 249 -12.45 17.48 -3.94
C SER A 249 -11.48 17.61 -2.76
N LYS A 250 -11.82 17.02 -1.61
CA LYS A 250 -10.96 16.98 -0.43
C LYS A 250 -9.56 16.45 -0.73
N SER A 251 -9.47 15.33 -1.46
CA SER A 251 -8.21 14.70 -1.83
C SER A 251 -7.37 15.62 -2.74
N GLN A 252 -7.99 16.44 -3.58
CA GLN A 252 -7.29 17.42 -4.43
C GLN A 252 -6.68 18.56 -3.60
N ILE A 253 -7.44 19.10 -2.64
CA ILE A 253 -6.93 20.14 -1.72
C ILE A 253 -5.76 19.56 -0.90
N LEU A 254 -5.92 18.35 -0.37
CA LEU A 254 -4.88 17.65 0.38
C LEU A 254 -3.63 17.41 -0.48
N ASN A 255 -3.78 17.00 -1.74
CA ASN A 255 -2.65 16.83 -2.65
C ASN A 255 -1.86 18.13 -2.83
N GLY A 256 -2.55 19.28 -2.93
CA GLY A 256 -1.89 20.59 -2.99
C GLY A 256 -1.06 20.90 -1.74
N VAL A 257 -1.53 20.51 -0.55
CA VAL A 257 -0.82 20.72 0.73
C VAL A 257 0.41 19.82 0.87
N ILE A 258 0.28 18.54 0.50
CA ILE A 258 1.37 17.56 0.67
C ILE A 258 2.44 17.68 -0.41
N SER A 259 2.09 18.08 -1.63
CA SER A 259 3.02 18.00 -2.76
C SER A 259 2.72 19.04 -3.82
N LYS A 260 3.78 19.70 -4.30
CA LYS A 260 3.75 20.52 -5.52
C LYS A 260 4.06 19.71 -6.79
N GLN A 261 4.12 18.38 -6.70
CA GLN A 261 4.59 17.51 -7.79
C GLN A 261 3.54 17.27 -8.89
N ARG A 262 3.99 16.57 -9.95
CA ARG A 262 3.23 16.28 -11.18
C ARG A 262 2.12 15.24 -11.01
N HIS A 263 2.16 14.36 -10.00
CA HIS A 263 1.15 13.33 -9.79
C HIS A 263 0.52 13.38 -8.39
N SER A 264 -0.73 12.94 -8.32
CA SER A 264 -1.55 12.95 -7.11
C SER A 264 -1.16 11.83 -6.14
N VAL A 265 -0.86 12.18 -4.89
CA VAL A 265 -0.55 11.22 -3.81
C VAL A 265 -1.81 10.42 -3.43
N PHE A 266 -2.91 11.14 -3.22
CA PHE A 266 -4.24 10.60 -2.96
C PHE A 266 -5.09 10.68 -4.22
N PHE A 267 -5.85 9.63 -4.52
CA PHE A 267 -6.76 9.63 -5.66
C PHE A 267 -7.89 10.65 -5.44
N HIS A 268 -8.25 11.42 -6.47
CA HIS A 268 -9.28 12.46 -6.42
C HIS A 268 -10.17 12.42 -7.67
N ARG A 269 -11.28 13.17 -7.64
CA ARG A 269 -12.35 13.11 -8.65
C ARG A 269 -11.92 13.50 -10.08
N HIS A 270 -10.87 14.29 -10.21
CA HIS A 270 -10.34 14.72 -11.51
C HIS A 270 -9.23 13.79 -12.04
N CYS A 271 -8.92 12.71 -11.33
CA CYS A 271 -8.04 11.67 -11.85
C CYS A 271 -8.71 10.93 -13.02
N ARG A 272 -7.90 10.51 -13.99
CA ARG A 272 -8.38 9.71 -15.12
C ARG A 272 -9.00 8.40 -14.61
N GLY A 273 -10.16 8.05 -15.16
CA GLY A 273 -10.93 6.87 -14.77
C GLY A 273 -11.76 7.05 -13.50
N SER A 274 -11.78 8.23 -12.88
CA SER A 274 -12.66 8.48 -11.74
C SER A 274 -14.12 8.37 -12.16
N THR A 275 -14.88 7.56 -11.43
CA THR A 275 -16.33 7.44 -11.55
C THR A 275 -16.98 7.85 -10.23
N SER A 276 -18.29 8.16 -10.23
CA SER A 276 -19.02 8.48 -9.00
C SER A 276 -19.25 7.27 -8.09
N ASN A 277 -19.11 6.06 -8.63
CA ASN A 277 -19.54 4.82 -8.00
C ASN A 277 -18.32 3.98 -7.59
N SER A 278 -17.54 4.43 -6.60
CA SER A 278 -16.50 3.59 -6.00
C SER A 278 -17.12 2.63 -5.00
N LEU A 279 -16.91 1.33 -5.16
CA LEU A 279 -17.47 0.29 -4.29
C LEU A 279 -16.66 0.09 -3.01
N LEU A 280 -15.32 0.14 -3.11
CA LEU A 280 -14.41 -0.32 -2.04
C LEU A 280 -13.65 0.81 -1.34
N MET A 281 -13.69 2.03 -1.86
CA MET A 281 -12.95 3.16 -1.28
C MET A 281 -13.69 3.90 -0.16
N ASN A 282 -15.02 3.83 -0.09
CA ASN A 282 -15.78 4.53 0.95
C ASN A 282 -15.44 3.97 2.34
N GLY A 283 -15.00 4.84 3.23
CA GLY A 283 -14.57 4.49 4.59
C GLY A 283 -13.10 4.06 4.71
N VAL A 284 -12.37 3.96 3.60
CA VAL A 284 -10.91 3.73 3.63
C VAL A 284 -10.21 4.98 4.11
N VAL A 285 -9.25 4.83 5.03
CA VAL A 285 -8.31 5.89 5.39
C VAL A 285 -6.97 5.58 4.76
N GLU A 286 -6.42 6.50 3.97
CA GLU A 286 -5.05 6.42 3.46
C GLU A 286 -4.11 7.32 4.29
N ILE A 287 -2.85 6.91 4.45
CA ILE A 287 -1.76 7.68 5.05
C ILE A 287 -0.67 8.00 4.02
N ALA A 288 -0.15 9.23 4.05
CA ALA A 288 1.07 9.61 3.34
C ALA A 288 1.95 10.50 4.23
N TRP A 289 3.25 10.57 3.93
CA TRP A 289 4.18 11.39 4.68
C TRP A 289 4.78 12.47 3.78
N TYR A 290 4.74 13.70 4.26
CA TYR A 290 5.60 14.76 3.74
C TYR A 290 6.97 14.65 4.40
N CYS A 291 8.02 14.54 3.59
CA CYS A 291 9.40 14.40 4.03
C CYS A 291 10.23 15.55 3.43
N PRO A 292 10.64 16.56 4.21
CA PRO A 292 11.39 17.70 3.69
C PRO A 292 12.78 17.28 3.17
N GLY A 293 13.22 17.94 2.10
CA GLY A 293 14.52 17.71 1.48
C GLY A 293 15.67 18.54 2.05
N GLY A 294 15.40 19.41 3.03
CA GLY A 294 16.35 20.38 3.56
C GLY A 294 16.47 21.66 2.73
N LYS A 295 15.56 21.89 1.78
CA LYS A 295 15.59 23.05 0.88
C LYS A 295 14.83 24.23 1.46
N LYS A 296 15.15 25.45 1.00
CA LYS A 296 14.47 26.68 1.47
C LYS A 296 12.97 26.68 1.12
N ASP A 297 12.61 26.10 -0.02
CA ASP A 297 11.24 25.98 -0.53
C ASP A 297 10.45 24.79 0.05
N ASP A 298 11.04 24.01 0.98
CA ASP A 298 10.29 22.96 1.68
C ASP A 298 9.09 23.54 2.42
N ILE A 299 7.96 22.86 2.26
CA ILE A 299 6.66 23.22 2.82
C ILE A 299 6.74 23.13 4.33
N PHE A 300 7.12 22.00 4.93
CA PHE A 300 7.21 21.83 6.39
C PHE A 300 8.65 21.69 6.87
N ASP A 301 8.91 22.06 8.12
CA ASP A 301 10.26 22.03 8.72
C ASP A 301 10.71 20.62 9.15
N ASP A 302 9.76 19.71 9.36
CA ASP A 302 9.99 18.32 9.74
C ASP A 302 8.95 17.40 9.08
N CYS A 303 9.10 16.08 9.24
CA CYS A 303 8.19 15.10 8.68
C CYS A 303 6.77 15.23 9.26
N VAL A 304 5.76 15.25 8.40
CA VAL A 304 4.34 15.34 8.78
C VAL A 304 3.57 14.20 8.11
N ALA A 305 2.74 13.50 8.86
CA ALA A 305 1.84 12.49 8.32
C ALA A 305 0.48 13.11 7.98
N PHE A 306 -0.09 12.71 6.86
CA PHE A 306 -1.41 13.13 6.39
C PHE A 306 -2.33 11.92 6.28
N LEU A 307 -3.49 12.00 6.91
CA LEU A 307 -4.54 10.99 6.82
C LEU A 307 -5.69 11.50 5.96
N ASN A 308 -6.19 10.65 5.06
CA ASN A 308 -7.28 10.97 4.15
C ASN A 308 -8.41 9.96 4.31
N LEU A 309 -9.52 10.35 4.94
CA LEU A 309 -10.75 9.53 5.00
C LEU A 309 -11.55 9.67 3.71
N HIS A 310 -11.69 8.59 2.94
CA HIS A 310 -12.51 8.57 1.74
C HIS A 310 -14.00 8.39 2.09
N GLY A 311 -14.88 9.05 1.34
CA GLY A 311 -16.32 9.05 1.60
C GLY A 311 -16.81 10.24 2.44
N ASP A 312 -18.05 10.14 2.94
CA ASP A 312 -18.60 11.07 3.93
C ASP A 312 -18.30 10.56 5.34
N ALA A 313 -17.71 11.41 6.19
CA ALA A 313 -17.40 11.03 7.55
C ALA A 313 -18.63 10.79 8.43
N ALA A 314 -19.80 11.33 8.03
CA ALA A 314 -21.06 11.06 8.72
C ALA A 314 -21.48 9.58 8.67
N GLU A 315 -21.02 8.85 7.65
CA GLU A 315 -21.32 7.42 7.44
C GLU A 315 -20.31 6.50 8.16
N HIS A 316 -19.22 7.06 8.70
CA HIS A 316 -18.07 6.32 9.21
C HIS A 316 -17.63 6.78 10.61
N PRO A 317 -18.51 6.61 11.64
CA PRO A 317 -18.27 7.15 12.97
C PRO A 317 -17.04 6.54 13.67
N LYS A 318 -16.78 5.24 13.52
CA LYS A 318 -15.61 4.59 14.14
C LYS A 318 -14.29 5.10 13.55
N GLN A 319 -14.24 5.28 12.23
CA GLN A 319 -13.07 5.85 11.55
C GLN A 319 -12.86 7.31 11.97
N LEU A 320 -13.94 8.08 12.11
CA LEU A 320 -13.87 9.45 12.62
C LEU A 320 -13.31 9.51 14.04
N GLU A 321 -13.79 8.65 14.95
CA GLU A 321 -13.29 8.55 16.33
C GLU A 321 -11.79 8.19 16.36
N PHE A 322 -11.37 7.26 15.50
CA PHE A 322 -9.95 6.92 15.32
C PHE A 322 -9.12 8.15 14.92
N LEU A 323 -9.57 8.90 13.92
CA LEU A 323 -8.86 10.11 13.46
C LEU A 323 -8.77 11.14 14.60
N GLN A 324 -9.85 11.35 15.35
CA GLN A 324 -9.83 12.25 16.51
C GLN A 324 -8.82 11.82 17.58
N ALA A 325 -8.63 10.51 17.78
CA ALA A 325 -7.71 9.98 18.78
C ALA A 325 -6.22 10.14 18.39
N VAL A 326 -5.89 10.07 17.09
CA VAL A 326 -4.49 10.05 16.61
C VAL A 326 -4.00 11.39 16.06
N SER A 327 -4.92 12.26 15.62
CA SER A 327 -4.61 13.55 14.98
C SER A 327 -3.96 14.57 15.91
N THR A 328 -2.96 15.26 15.37
CA THR A 328 -2.44 16.52 15.89
C THR A 328 -3.31 17.70 15.44
N VAL A 329 -3.81 17.67 14.20
CA VAL A 329 -4.68 18.68 13.60
C VAL A 329 -5.74 17.99 12.74
N ASN A 330 -6.99 18.44 12.84
CA ASN A 330 -8.05 17.99 11.95
C ASN A 330 -8.39 19.09 10.95
N VAL A 331 -8.52 18.72 9.67
CA VAL A 331 -8.99 19.57 8.59
C VAL A 331 -10.34 19.04 8.13
N LEU A 332 -11.39 19.84 8.31
CA LEU A 332 -12.76 19.49 8.00
C LEU A 332 -13.25 20.28 6.78
N LEU A 333 -13.55 19.56 5.69
CA LEU A 333 -14.21 20.12 4.52
C LEU A 333 -15.73 20.01 4.67
N LEU A 334 -16.38 21.17 4.67
CA LEU A 334 -17.83 21.30 4.70
C LEU A 334 -18.35 21.57 3.29
N SER A 335 -19.32 20.76 2.87
CA SER A 335 -20.03 20.95 1.61
C SER A 335 -20.83 22.27 1.58
N GLU A 336 -21.18 22.69 0.35
CA GLU A 336 -22.04 23.83 0.05
C GLU A 336 -23.51 23.54 0.35
N HIS A 337 -23.90 22.26 0.33
CA HIS A 337 -25.27 21.84 0.56
C HIS A 337 -25.63 21.83 2.05
N ALA A 338 -26.94 21.86 2.33
CA ALA A 338 -27.46 21.79 3.69
C ALA A 338 -26.95 20.52 4.39
N MET A 339 -26.36 20.71 5.57
CA MET A 339 -25.83 19.61 6.36
C MET A 339 -26.96 18.79 6.96
N SER A 340 -26.82 17.46 6.94
CA SER A 340 -27.67 16.58 7.73
C SER A 340 -27.50 16.85 9.23
N GLU A 341 -28.50 16.50 10.04
CA GLU A 341 -28.42 16.66 11.50
C GLU A 341 -27.24 15.88 12.11
N ALA A 342 -26.97 14.68 11.59
CA ALA A 342 -25.79 13.90 11.97
C ALA A 342 -24.48 14.65 11.69
N ALA A 343 -24.34 15.24 10.50
CA ALA A 343 -23.16 15.99 10.14
C ALA A 343 -23.01 17.29 10.96
N LYS A 344 -24.12 17.95 11.32
CA LYS A 344 -24.10 19.08 12.25
C LYS A 344 -23.59 18.67 13.63
N LYS A 345 -24.10 17.56 14.18
CA LYS A 345 -23.66 17.03 15.48
C LYS A 345 -22.16 16.73 15.48
N ILE A 346 -21.68 16.02 14.45
CA ILE A 346 -20.25 15.72 14.28
C ILE A 346 -19.41 17.01 14.22
N SER A 347 -19.86 18.02 13.47
CA SER A 347 -19.14 19.29 13.38
C SER A 347 -19.02 20.00 14.73
N GLN A 348 -20.06 19.91 15.57
CA GLN A 348 -20.07 20.49 16.91
C GLN A 348 -19.15 19.73 17.87
N GLU A 349 -19.15 18.40 17.80
CA GLU A 349 -18.25 17.54 18.58
C GLU A 349 -16.78 17.81 18.23
N LEU A 350 -16.45 17.90 16.94
CA LEU A 350 -15.12 18.28 16.47
C LEU A 350 -14.70 19.67 16.97
N CYS A 351 -15.61 20.64 17.01
CA CYS A 351 -15.31 21.98 17.55
C CYS A 351 -15.08 22.00 19.07
N LYS A 352 -15.62 21.04 19.81
CA LYS A 352 -15.46 20.88 21.27
C LYS A 352 -14.22 20.06 21.63
N SER A 353 -13.67 19.30 20.69
CA SER A 353 -12.48 18.48 20.87
C SER A 353 -11.26 19.33 21.27
N PRO A 354 -10.34 18.79 22.09
CA PRO A 354 -9.09 19.49 22.40
C PRO A 354 -8.15 19.64 21.20
N VAL A 355 -8.36 18.85 20.13
CA VAL A 355 -7.53 18.85 18.92
C VAL A 355 -7.85 20.09 18.06
N PRO A 356 -6.85 20.87 17.61
CA PRO A 356 -7.06 21.97 16.68
C PRO A 356 -7.82 21.56 15.41
N LEU A 357 -8.77 22.39 15.01
CA LEU A 357 -9.67 22.13 13.89
C LEU A 357 -9.61 23.27 12.87
N ILE A 358 -9.38 22.94 11.60
CA ILE A 358 -9.44 23.89 10.48
C ILE A 358 -10.67 23.54 9.65
N CYS A 359 -11.67 24.42 9.62
CA CYS A 359 -12.90 24.24 8.85
C CYS A 359 -12.83 24.98 7.52
N LEU A 360 -12.89 24.23 6.43
CA LEU A 360 -12.96 24.72 5.05
C LEU A 360 -14.42 24.72 4.60
N PHE A 361 -14.97 25.89 4.28
CA PHE A 361 -16.36 26.01 3.82
C PHE A 361 -16.39 26.27 2.31
N SER A 362 -16.83 25.28 1.53
CA SER A 362 -16.83 25.37 0.07
C SER A 362 -17.82 26.40 -0.48
N GLY A 363 -18.96 26.61 0.20
CA GLY A 363 -20.07 27.42 -0.33
C GLY A 363 -20.07 28.89 0.08
N LYS A 364 -19.07 29.36 0.83
CA LYS A 364 -19.03 30.72 1.40
C LYS A 364 -17.79 31.49 0.95
N GLU A 365 -17.96 32.75 0.58
CA GLU A 365 -16.90 33.68 0.18
C GLU A 365 -16.30 34.44 1.38
N HIS A 366 -17.15 34.76 2.37
CA HIS A 366 -16.75 35.44 3.59
C HIS A 366 -17.27 34.70 4.83
N ILE A 367 -16.41 34.56 5.85
CA ILE A 367 -16.75 33.85 7.08
C ILE A 367 -16.15 34.59 8.28
N GLN A 368 -16.97 34.77 9.31
CA GLN A 368 -16.50 35.29 10.59
C GLN A 368 -15.59 34.27 11.27
N GLN A 369 -14.44 34.75 11.71
CA GLN A 369 -13.49 33.93 12.45
C GLN A 369 -14.13 33.32 13.71
N SER A 370 -13.64 32.14 14.10
CA SER A 370 -14.16 31.48 15.29
C SER A 370 -13.80 32.26 16.55
N LYS A 371 -14.69 32.25 17.54
CA LYS A 371 -14.37 32.72 18.91
C LYS A 371 -13.46 31.73 19.65
N ASN A 372 -13.42 30.47 19.21
CA ASN A 372 -12.55 29.44 19.78
C ASN A 372 -11.14 29.56 19.17
N PRO A 373 -10.08 29.83 19.96
CA PRO A 373 -8.72 29.98 19.46
C PRO A 373 -8.14 28.73 18.81
N ARG A 374 -8.75 27.55 19.03
CA ARG A 374 -8.34 26.27 18.43
C ARG A 374 -9.05 25.95 17.12
N THR A 375 -10.03 26.75 16.71
CA THR A 375 -10.80 26.53 15.50
C THR A 375 -10.51 27.62 14.48
N VAL A 376 -9.93 27.28 13.35
CA VAL A 376 -9.70 28.19 12.24
C VAL A 376 -10.81 27.99 11.21
N ARG A 377 -11.35 29.08 10.65
CA ARG A 377 -12.37 29.02 9.60
C ARG A 377 -11.83 29.67 8.33
N ILE A 378 -11.90 28.93 7.23
CA ILE A 378 -11.41 29.37 5.92
C ILE A 378 -12.56 29.26 4.92
N ALA A 379 -12.81 30.35 4.20
CA ALA A 379 -13.72 30.41 3.07
C ALA A 379 -13.02 29.84 1.83
N ALA A 380 -13.68 28.95 1.09
CA ALA A 380 -13.10 28.29 -0.08
C ALA A 380 -13.85 28.58 -1.39
N LYS A 381 -14.96 29.33 -1.37
CA LYS A 381 -15.70 29.69 -2.58
C LYS A 381 -14.94 30.74 -3.40
N ASN A 382 -14.91 30.57 -4.72
CA ASN A 382 -14.36 31.53 -5.70
C ASN A 382 -12.90 31.97 -5.43
N ARG A 383 -12.11 31.10 -4.79
CA ARG A 383 -10.69 31.35 -4.52
C ARG A 383 -9.80 30.57 -5.45
N ASN A 384 -8.64 31.15 -5.75
CA ASN A 384 -7.56 30.45 -6.42
C ASN A 384 -7.11 29.26 -5.57
N GLN A 385 -7.01 28.08 -6.20
CA GLN A 385 -6.59 26.85 -5.52
C GLN A 385 -5.21 27.00 -4.86
N ALA A 386 -4.28 27.73 -5.48
CA ALA A 386 -2.95 27.96 -4.93
C ALA A 386 -3.00 28.77 -3.63
N GLU A 387 -3.72 29.91 -3.64
CA GLU A 387 -3.88 30.77 -2.46
C GLU A 387 -4.57 30.06 -1.30
N LEU A 388 -5.62 29.29 -1.59
CA LEU A 388 -6.32 28.48 -0.58
C LEU A 388 -5.37 27.45 0.05
N THR A 389 -4.54 26.82 -0.78
CA THR A 389 -3.58 25.80 -0.33
C THR A 389 -2.46 26.42 0.51
N ASP A 390 -1.98 27.61 0.14
CA ASP A 390 -0.95 28.33 0.90
C ASP A 390 -1.48 28.82 2.25
N GLU A 391 -2.68 29.38 2.29
CA GLU A 391 -3.35 29.77 3.54
C GLU A 391 -3.57 28.55 4.44
N LEU A 392 -4.11 27.46 3.90
CA LEU A 392 -4.32 26.22 4.63
C LEU A 392 -3.01 25.64 5.18
N THR A 393 -1.96 25.63 4.37
CA THR A 393 -0.63 25.16 4.77
C THR A 393 -0.07 26.00 5.92
N SER A 394 -0.21 27.33 5.85
CA SER A 394 0.22 28.24 6.91
C SER A 394 -0.52 27.97 8.22
N GLN A 395 -1.84 27.78 8.16
CA GLN A 395 -2.67 27.47 9.33
C GLN A 395 -2.32 26.09 9.91
N ILE A 396 -2.07 25.07 9.08
CA ILE A 396 -1.64 23.75 9.54
C ILE A 396 -0.31 23.86 10.30
N LYS A 397 0.68 24.60 9.78
CA LYS A 397 1.96 24.83 10.48
C LYS A 397 1.74 25.46 11.84
N GLN A 398 0.93 26.52 11.90
CA GLN A 398 0.63 27.19 13.15
C GLN A 398 -0.02 26.23 14.16
N CYS A 399 -1.01 25.44 13.73
CA CYS A 399 -1.65 24.44 14.57
C CYS A 399 -0.69 23.35 15.07
N ILE A 400 0.23 22.87 14.22
CA ILE A 400 1.28 21.90 14.62
C ILE A 400 2.26 22.52 15.63
N CYS A 401 2.63 23.80 15.46
CA CYS A 401 3.50 24.49 16.42
C CYS A 401 2.82 24.67 17.79
N LEU A 402 1.51 24.92 17.80
CA LEU A 402 0.70 25.08 19.01
C LEU A 402 0.42 23.74 19.70
N ASN A 403 0.06 22.71 18.93
CA ASN A 403 -0.20 21.37 19.43
C ASN A 403 0.98 20.45 19.07
N LYS A 404 1.94 20.32 19.99
CA LYS A 404 3.15 19.49 19.82
C LYS A 404 2.88 17.98 19.96
N GLN A 405 1.63 17.55 19.85
CA GLN A 405 1.28 16.13 19.86
C GLN A 405 1.85 15.44 18.63
N THR A 406 2.52 14.32 18.84
CA THR A 406 3.05 13.46 17.78
C THR A 406 2.67 12.02 18.06
N THR A 407 2.33 11.27 17.01
CA THR A 407 1.87 9.88 17.13
C THR A 407 2.65 9.01 16.15
N SER A 408 3.09 7.83 16.58
CA SER A 408 3.70 6.82 15.71
C SER A 408 2.63 5.86 15.18
N LEU A 409 2.94 5.06 14.15
CA LEU A 409 2.02 4.00 13.69
C LEU A 409 1.75 2.96 14.79
N GLU A 410 2.70 2.71 15.68
CA GLU A 410 2.50 1.91 16.89
C GLU A 410 1.44 2.53 17.82
N GLY A 411 1.49 3.86 18.03
CA GLY A 411 0.47 4.61 18.74
C GLY A 411 -0.91 4.51 18.06
N CYS A 412 -0.95 4.63 16.74
CA CYS A 412 -2.17 4.42 15.95
C CYS A 412 -2.73 3.01 16.15
N SER A 413 -1.88 1.97 16.18
CA SER A 413 -2.34 0.60 16.43
C SER A 413 -2.97 0.43 17.82
N THR A 414 -2.50 1.18 18.81
CA THR A 414 -3.09 1.17 20.15
C THR A 414 -4.47 1.81 20.17
N ALA A 415 -4.65 2.91 19.43
CA ALA A 415 -5.97 3.52 19.23
C ALA A 415 -6.92 2.60 18.46
N ALA A 416 -6.43 1.94 17.40
CA ALA A 416 -7.20 0.98 16.62
C ALA A 416 -7.75 -0.17 17.49
N ARG A 417 -6.93 -0.74 18.38
CA ARG A 417 -7.36 -1.79 19.32
C ARG A 417 -8.42 -1.31 20.30
N LYS A 418 -8.31 -0.08 20.81
CA LYS A 418 -9.33 0.51 21.71
C LYS A 418 -10.69 0.63 21.02
N LEU A 419 -10.69 0.90 19.72
CA LEU A 419 -11.89 0.99 18.89
C LEU A 419 -12.33 -0.35 18.29
N GLN A 420 -11.74 -1.46 18.75
CA GLN A 420 -12.05 -2.82 18.33
C GLN A 420 -11.85 -3.04 16.82
N PHE A 421 -10.90 -2.35 16.20
CA PHE A 421 -10.46 -2.67 14.84
C PHE A 421 -9.59 -3.92 14.82
N LYS A 422 -9.70 -4.67 13.73
CA LYS A 422 -8.92 -5.89 13.52
C LYS A 422 -7.50 -5.51 13.11
N VAL A 423 -6.53 -5.73 14.00
CA VAL A 423 -5.11 -5.57 13.67
C VAL A 423 -4.58 -6.91 13.17
N ASP A 424 -3.97 -6.92 11.98
CA ASP A 424 -3.46 -8.13 11.34
C ASP A 424 -2.40 -8.87 12.17
N GLU A 425 -1.52 -8.13 12.86
CA GLU A 425 -0.49 -8.70 13.77
C GLU A 425 -1.07 -9.36 15.03
N ASP A 426 -2.34 -9.13 15.38
CA ASP A 426 -2.96 -9.74 16.56
C ASP A 426 -3.42 -11.18 16.30
N ASN A 427 -3.24 -11.70 15.08
CA ASN A 427 -3.43 -13.11 14.77
C ASN A 427 -2.49 -13.98 15.63
N LYS A 428 -3.03 -15.03 16.26
CA LYS A 428 -2.30 -15.98 17.09
C LYS A 428 -1.05 -16.54 16.41
N SER A 429 -1.15 -16.92 15.13
CA SER A 429 0.01 -17.45 14.39
C SER A 429 1.12 -16.41 14.25
N CYS A 430 0.77 -15.14 14.05
CA CYS A 430 1.71 -14.03 13.98
C CYS A 430 2.35 -13.75 15.34
N GLN A 431 1.55 -13.73 16.41
CA GLN A 431 2.03 -13.52 17.78
C GLN A 431 2.97 -14.65 18.24
N ASP A 432 2.66 -15.90 17.91
CA ASP A 432 3.49 -17.06 18.21
C ASP A 432 4.83 -16.98 17.46
N ALA A 433 4.78 -16.69 16.15
CA ALA A 433 5.98 -16.50 15.34
C ALA A 433 6.85 -15.34 15.85
N TYR A 434 6.23 -14.20 16.21
CA TYR A 434 6.91 -13.05 16.79
C TYR A 434 7.57 -13.42 18.13
N SER A 435 6.88 -14.17 18.98
CA SER A 435 7.41 -14.62 20.28
C SER A 435 8.62 -15.53 20.11
N GLN A 436 8.59 -16.46 19.15
CA GLN A 436 9.74 -17.31 18.81
C GLN A 436 10.91 -16.48 18.25
N ALA A 437 10.65 -15.58 17.31
CA ALA A 437 11.67 -14.69 16.74
C ALA A 437 12.31 -13.78 17.81
N LYS A 438 11.52 -13.29 18.77
CA LYS A 438 12.01 -12.50 19.91
C LYS A 438 12.92 -13.30 20.82
N LYS A 439 12.57 -14.57 21.13
CA LYS A 439 13.43 -15.48 21.89
C LYS A 439 14.77 -15.68 21.17
N LEU A 440 14.75 -15.97 19.87
CA LEU A 440 15.96 -16.13 19.06
C LEU A 440 16.82 -14.85 19.05
N THR A 441 16.19 -13.69 18.85
CA THR A 441 16.88 -12.39 18.86
C THR A 441 17.52 -12.09 20.22
N CYS A 442 16.86 -12.47 21.32
CA CYS A 442 17.41 -12.32 22.67
C CYS A 442 18.62 -13.22 22.90
N LEU A 443 18.59 -14.47 22.42
CA LEU A 443 19.73 -15.38 22.46
C LEU A 443 20.92 -14.80 21.68
N LEU A 444 20.69 -14.30 20.47
CA LEU A 444 21.72 -13.69 19.62
C LEU A 444 22.35 -12.43 20.25
N LYS A 445 21.57 -11.63 20.99
CA LYS A 445 22.09 -10.44 21.69
C LYS A 445 22.90 -10.76 22.93
N LYS A 446 22.62 -11.87 23.61
CA LYS A 446 23.28 -12.26 24.87
C LYS A 446 24.50 -13.16 24.66
N GLY A 447 24.49 -14.00 23.63
CA GLY A 447 25.56 -14.96 23.39
C GLY A 447 26.63 -14.43 22.44
N ASN A 448 27.84 -14.99 22.53
CA ASN A 448 28.89 -14.74 21.56
C ASN A 448 28.56 -15.51 20.26
N VAL A 449 28.48 -14.81 19.13
CA VAL A 449 28.02 -15.39 17.84
C VAL A 449 28.77 -16.67 17.43
N PRO A 450 30.10 -16.78 17.55
CA PRO A 450 30.84 -18.02 17.25
C PRO A 450 30.39 -19.19 18.13
N THR A 451 30.26 -18.98 19.45
CA THR A 451 29.81 -20.04 20.38
C THR A 451 28.37 -20.49 20.12
N LEU A 452 27.51 -19.57 19.68
CA LEU A 452 26.13 -19.90 19.28
C LEU A 452 26.12 -20.70 17.97
N LYS A 453 26.98 -20.35 17.00
CA LYS A 453 27.10 -21.09 15.74
C LYS A 453 27.61 -22.51 15.99
N GLU A 454 28.65 -22.70 16.80
CA GLU A 454 29.14 -24.03 17.16
C GLU A 454 28.07 -24.88 17.84
N ARG A 455 27.24 -24.27 18.71
CA ARG A 455 26.18 -24.95 19.43
C ARG A 455 24.97 -25.31 18.56
N PHE A 456 24.44 -24.36 17.80
CA PHE A 456 23.18 -24.50 17.08
C PHE A 456 23.34 -24.87 15.61
N LEU A 457 24.51 -24.60 15.03
CA LEU A 457 24.85 -24.86 13.64
C LEU A 457 26.20 -25.61 13.58
N PRO A 458 26.33 -26.79 14.22
CA PRO A 458 27.61 -27.50 14.35
C PRO A 458 28.22 -27.86 13.00
N LEU A 459 27.39 -28.02 11.97
CA LEU A 459 27.84 -28.26 10.61
C LEU A 459 28.39 -27.00 9.94
N GLN A 460 28.06 -25.79 10.39
CA GLN A 460 28.54 -24.52 9.82
C GLN A 460 29.74 -23.93 10.59
N GLY A 461 30.48 -24.78 11.30
CA GLY A 461 31.71 -24.44 12.02
C GLY A 461 32.96 -24.45 11.13
N GLU A 462 34.11 -24.78 11.74
CA GLU A 462 35.43 -24.77 11.10
C GLU A 462 35.49 -25.62 9.82
N LEU A 463 34.92 -26.83 9.82
CA LEU A 463 34.93 -27.71 8.65
C LEU A 463 34.21 -27.09 7.44
N TRP A 464 33.12 -26.34 7.66
CA TRP A 464 32.45 -25.62 6.57
C TRP A 464 33.29 -24.45 6.07
N HIS A 465 33.99 -23.77 6.97
CA HIS A 465 34.91 -22.69 6.59
C HIS A 465 36.06 -23.22 5.72
N ASP A 466 36.70 -24.31 6.14
CA ASP A 466 37.77 -24.99 5.40
C ASP A 466 37.27 -25.45 4.02
N TRP A 467 36.07 -26.03 3.98
CA TRP A 467 35.44 -26.44 2.73
C TRP A 467 35.26 -25.24 1.78
N CYS A 468 34.75 -24.09 2.27
CA CYS A 468 34.59 -22.87 1.47
C CYS A 468 35.93 -22.28 1.02
N ILE A 469 37.01 -22.44 1.80
CA ILE A 469 38.37 -22.02 1.37
C ILE A 469 38.81 -22.89 0.19
N LYS A 470 38.59 -24.20 0.26
CA LYS A 470 38.94 -25.16 -0.80
C LYS A 470 38.10 -24.97 -2.07
N ASP A 471 36.81 -24.73 -1.92
CA ASP A 471 35.91 -24.35 -3.01
C ASP A 471 36.42 -23.09 -3.74
N LYS A 472 36.80 -22.05 -2.99
CA LYS A 472 37.43 -20.86 -3.58
C LYS A 472 38.79 -21.16 -4.23
N GLU A 473 39.59 -22.07 -3.68
CA GLU A 473 40.87 -22.51 -4.26
C GLU A 473 40.66 -23.16 -5.64
N GLN A 474 39.61 -23.97 -5.79
CA GLN A 474 39.24 -24.64 -7.03
C GLN A 474 38.98 -23.66 -8.18
N TYR A 475 38.37 -22.50 -7.90
CA TYR A 475 38.08 -21.47 -8.92
C TYR A 475 39.19 -20.42 -9.08
N ARG A 476 40.29 -20.51 -8.31
CA ARG A 476 41.40 -19.55 -8.32
C ARG A 476 42.75 -20.21 -8.56
N LEU A 477 42.75 -21.30 -9.31
CA LEU A 477 43.96 -22.05 -9.62
C LEU A 477 44.96 -21.20 -10.39
N ARG A 478 46.24 -21.37 -10.03
CA ARG A 478 47.37 -20.80 -10.75
C ARG A 478 48.21 -21.94 -11.28
N VAL A 479 48.76 -21.76 -12.48
CA VAL A 479 49.71 -22.70 -13.05
C VAL A 479 50.91 -22.81 -12.10
N LYS A 480 51.18 -24.02 -11.62
CA LYS A 480 52.37 -24.33 -10.82
C LYS A 480 53.35 -25.10 -11.70
N GLU A 481 54.64 -24.82 -11.58
CA GLU A 481 55.69 -25.42 -12.43
C GLU A 481 55.77 -26.96 -12.33
N ARG A 482 55.22 -27.57 -11.28
CA ARG A 482 55.36 -29.00 -10.96
C ARG A 482 54.05 -29.80 -10.92
N GLU A 483 52.91 -29.20 -11.26
CA GLU A 483 51.59 -29.84 -11.08
C GLU A 483 50.61 -29.34 -12.16
N SER A 484 49.97 -30.27 -12.89
CA SER A 484 48.95 -29.89 -13.89
C SER A 484 47.70 -29.33 -13.22
N LEU A 485 46.91 -28.53 -13.94
CA LEU A 485 45.65 -27.98 -13.41
C LEU A 485 44.66 -29.10 -13.03
N GLU A 486 44.61 -30.18 -13.80
CA GLU A 486 43.77 -31.36 -13.51
C GLU A 486 44.21 -32.08 -12.22
N GLN A 487 45.52 -32.21 -11.99
CA GLN A 487 46.04 -32.79 -10.75
C GLN A 487 45.69 -31.91 -9.54
N GLN A 488 45.80 -30.59 -9.68
CA GLN A 488 45.40 -29.63 -8.64
C GLN A 488 43.90 -29.73 -8.34
N LEU A 489 43.06 -29.80 -9.37
CA LEU A 489 41.61 -29.96 -9.24
C LEU A 489 41.24 -31.27 -8.54
N SER A 490 41.85 -32.39 -8.95
CA SER A 490 41.63 -33.71 -8.36
C SER A 490 42.00 -33.73 -6.87
N ARG A 491 43.14 -33.13 -6.50
CA ARG A 491 43.57 -33.00 -5.10
C ARG A 491 42.60 -32.16 -4.27
N ILE A 492 42.21 -30.98 -4.76
CA ILE A 492 41.26 -30.10 -4.05
C ILE A 492 39.90 -30.79 -3.89
N SER A 493 39.41 -31.46 -4.94
CA SER A 493 38.16 -32.24 -4.89
C SER A 493 38.23 -33.37 -3.85
N ALA A 494 39.35 -34.11 -3.78
CA ALA A 494 39.57 -35.13 -2.77
C ALA A 494 39.59 -34.55 -1.34
N GLU A 495 40.28 -33.42 -1.12
CA GLU A 495 40.30 -32.70 0.16
C GLU A 495 38.89 -32.23 0.57
N MET A 496 38.12 -31.66 -0.36
CA MET A 496 36.73 -31.26 -0.14
C MET A 496 35.84 -32.44 0.24
N LYS A 497 35.99 -33.60 -0.43
CA LYS A 497 35.27 -34.83 -0.09
C LYS A 497 35.64 -35.33 1.31
N HIS A 498 36.92 -35.28 1.68
CA HIS A 498 37.37 -35.63 3.03
C HIS A 498 36.80 -34.71 4.11
N ILE A 499 36.77 -33.40 3.87
CA ILE A 499 36.16 -32.44 4.80
C ILE A 499 34.68 -32.74 4.97
N ARG A 500 33.96 -33.02 3.88
CA ARG A 500 32.53 -33.37 3.92
C ARG A 500 32.26 -34.66 4.69
N LEU A 501 33.11 -35.68 4.54
CA LEU A 501 33.02 -36.93 5.31
C LEU A 501 33.26 -36.70 6.81
N ARG A 502 34.19 -35.81 7.18
CA ARG A 502 34.38 -35.43 8.60
C ARG A 502 33.15 -34.70 9.13
N GLN A 503 32.60 -33.78 8.34
CA GLN A 503 31.41 -33.01 8.71
C GLN A 503 30.18 -33.92 8.94
N LEU A 504 30.02 -34.97 8.13
CA LEU A 504 28.95 -35.98 8.31
C LEU A 504 29.13 -36.86 9.55
N LYS A 505 30.37 -37.00 10.05
CA LYS A 505 30.67 -37.73 11.29
C LYS A 505 30.47 -36.88 12.54
N THR A 506 30.31 -35.57 12.39
CA THR A 506 30.01 -34.67 13.52
C THR A 506 28.58 -34.91 14.00
N PRO A 507 28.36 -35.34 15.25
CA PRO A 507 27.02 -35.57 15.76
C PRO A 507 26.22 -34.26 15.84
N LEU A 508 24.98 -34.27 15.38
CA LEU A 508 24.01 -33.22 15.63
C LEU A 508 23.65 -33.27 17.13
N LYS A 509 24.05 -32.25 17.89
CA LYS A 509 23.79 -32.16 19.34
C LYS A 509 22.37 -31.71 19.66
#